data_AF-A0A397AZY8-F1
#
_entry.id   AF-A0A397AZY8-F1
#
_cell.length_a   1.000
_cell.length_b   1.000
_cell.length_c   1.000
_cell.angle_alpha   90.00
_cell.angle_beta   90.00
_cell.angle_gamma   90.00
#
_symmetry.space_group_name_H-M   'P 1'
#
loop_
_entity.id
_entity.type
_entity.pdbx_description
1 polymer ?
#
loop_
_entity_poly.entity_id
_entity_poly.type
_entity_poly.pdbx_seq_one_letter_code
_entity_poly.pdbx_strand_id
1 'polypeptide(L)'
;MVTALLELRFNAFRNAFNGNKSSKQLSLLWERLTMQFNIATNQAVDADSIKNKLRKLRTEFMVIQRTMARTGNEEPVSRPSYYGDMVTAYAGLHGLGNIEFGLERTPLSEGVDEITRDLEAEDERDSEVDAIPAMSRANKRKAEVDSEISRQRQGRKNAPADISLGLEKFGNTLGAAIIQAANVRSIPTSGAPDMIAQMSKLLEVAENTKASIDSSNEVQMKLLAFLESKF
;
A
#
# COMPACT_ATOMS: atom_id res chain seq x y z
N MET A 1 -3.91 -23.11 15.18
CA MET A 1 -3.11 -22.86 13.95
C MET A 1 -3.64 -21.67 13.16
N VAL A 2 -4.88 -21.70 12.64
CA VAL A 2 -5.48 -20.59 11.88
C VAL A 2 -5.58 -19.29 12.70
N THR A 3 -6.06 -19.39 13.95
CA THR A 3 -6.13 -18.26 14.89
C THR A 3 -4.78 -17.57 15.07
N ALA A 4 -3.71 -18.33 15.31
CA ALA A 4 -2.35 -17.79 15.46
C ALA A 4 -1.87 -17.07 14.18
N LEU A 5 -2.22 -17.59 13.00
CA LEU A 5 -1.87 -16.95 11.73
C LEU A 5 -2.60 -15.62 11.53
N LEU A 6 -3.90 -15.58 11.81
CA LEU A 6 -4.70 -14.37 11.69
C LEU A 6 -4.24 -13.31 12.70
N GLU A 7 -3.96 -13.71 13.94
CA GLU A 7 -3.45 -12.84 15.00
C GLU A 7 -2.10 -12.22 14.62
N LEU A 8 -1.16 -13.04 14.13
CA LEU A 8 0.14 -12.54 13.69
C LEU A 8 0.00 -11.56 12.51
N ARG A 9 -0.78 -11.89 11.48
CA ARG A 9 -0.87 -11.07 10.27
C ARG A 9 -1.66 -9.78 10.45
N PHE A 10 -2.78 -9.84 11.15
CA PHE A 10 -3.77 -8.75 11.23
C PHE A 10 -3.76 -8.03 12.57
N ASN A 11 -3.02 -8.51 13.56
CA ASN A 11 -2.73 -7.78 14.79
C ASN A 11 -1.24 -7.43 14.90
N ALA A 12 -0.38 -8.41 15.18
CA ALA A 12 1.04 -8.15 15.49
C ALA A 12 1.83 -7.47 14.36
N PHE A 13 1.65 -7.92 13.11
CA PHE A 13 2.31 -7.36 11.93
C PHE A 13 1.43 -6.39 11.14
N ARG A 14 0.23 -6.04 11.64
CA ARG A 14 -0.76 -5.23 10.91
C ARG A 14 -0.15 -3.95 10.35
N ASN A 15 0.42 -3.14 11.24
CA ASN A 15 0.99 -1.83 10.90
C ASN A 15 2.19 -1.98 9.96
N ALA A 16 2.95 -3.07 10.13
CA ALA A 16 4.12 -3.34 9.34
C ALA A 16 3.77 -3.79 7.91
N PHE A 17 2.59 -4.35 7.67
CA PHE A 17 2.09 -4.65 6.32
C PHE A 17 1.31 -3.50 5.68
N ASN A 18 0.73 -2.59 6.47
CA ASN A 18 -0.11 -1.51 5.96
C ASN A 18 0.66 -0.27 5.47
N GLY A 19 1.99 -0.20 5.70
CA GLY A 19 2.83 0.88 5.21
C GLY A 19 3.25 0.71 3.74
N ASN A 20 3.65 1.81 3.09
CA ASN A 20 4.27 1.76 1.76
C ASN A 20 5.63 1.07 1.84
N LYS A 21 5.73 -0.12 1.24
CA LYS A 21 6.94 -0.96 1.25
C LYS A 21 7.32 -1.40 -0.15
N SER A 22 8.62 -1.48 -0.39
CA SER A 22 9.13 -2.11 -1.62
C SER A 22 8.88 -3.62 -1.59
N SER A 23 8.85 -4.27 -2.76
CA SER A 23 8.66 -5.72 -2.86
C SER A 23 9.67 -6.52 -2.01
N LYS A 24 10.95 -6.08 -1.98
CA LYS A 24 11.99 -6.69 -1.13
C LYS A 24 11.66 -6.61 0.36
N GLN A 25 11.16 -5.46 0.82
CA GLN A 25 10.75 -5.28 2.22
C GLN A 25 9.53 -6.13 2.56
N LEU A 26 8.60 -6.32 1.63
CA LEU A 26 7.47 -7.22 1.83
C LEU A 26 7.91 -8.68 1.91
N SER A 27 8.84 -9.12 1.06
CA SER A 27 9.40 -10.49 1.12
C SER A 27 10.01 -10.80 2.48
N LEU A 28 10.91 -9.93 2.95
CA LEU A 28 11.55 -10.09 4.26
C LEU A 28 10.53 -10.11 5.41
N LEU A 29 9.46 -9.33 5.27
CA LEU A 29 8.43 -9.26 6.29
C LEU A 29 7.55 -10.51 6.32
N TRP A 30 7.28 -11.10 5.15
CA TRP A 30 6.65 -12.42 5.05
C TRP A 30 7.53 -13.51 5.65
N GLU A 31 8.84 -13.50 5.40
CA GLU A 31 9.79 -14.45 6.01
C GLU A 31 9.79 -14.31 7.54
N ARG A 32 9.82 -13.08 8.06
CA ARG A 32 9.77 -12.82 9.51
C ARG A 32 8.46 -13.28 10.14
N LEU A 33 7.32 -13.02 9.50
CA LEU A 33 6.02 -13.52 9.96
C LEU A 33 6.01 -15.05 9.98
N THR A 34 6.57 -15.68 8.94
CA THR A 34 6.64 -17.14 8.81
C THR A 34 7.45 -17.77 9.93
N MET A 35 8.62 -17.20 10.23
CA MET A 35 9.45 -17.63 11.36
C MET A 35 8.69 -17.55 12.68
N GLN A 36 8.00 -16.44 12.94
CA GLN A 36 7.21 -16.28 14.18
C GLN A 36 6.04 -17.25 14.26
N PHE A 37 5.36 -17.50 13.13
CA PHE A 37 4.30 -18.49 13.06
C PHE A 37 4.82 -19.91 13.36
N ASN A 38 5.94 -20.29 12.75
CA ASN A 38 6.58 -21.59 12.95
C ASN A 38 6.97 -21.81 14.42
N ILE A 39 7.52 -20.79 15.07
CA ILE A 39 7.83 -20.81 16.51
C ILE A 39 6.54 -20.98 17.34
N ALA A 40 5.52 -20.16 17.09
CA ALA A 40 4.28 -20.16 17.88
C ALA A 40 3.46 -21.45 17.73
N THR A 41 3.56 -22.13 16.60
CA THR A 41 2.79 -23.34 16.27
C THR A 41 3.59 -24.63 16.30
N ASN A 42 4.90 -24.53 16.54
CA ASN A 42 5.86 -25.63 16.43
C ASN A 42 5.77 -26.37 15.08
N GLN A 43 5.75 -25.62 13.99
CA GLN A 43 5.70 -26.14 12.62
C GLN A 43 6.89 -25.65 11.79
N ALA A 44 7.15 -26.30 10.66
CA ALA A 44 8.17 -25.89 9.69
C ALA A 44 7.50 -25.63 8.33
N VAL A 45 6.82 -24.50 8.21
CA VAL A 45 6.08 -24.10 7.01
C VAL A 45 6.85 -22.99 6.28
N ASP A 46 6.81 -22.99 4.95
CA ASP A 46 7.40 -21.94 4.12
C ASP A 46 6.48 -20.72 3.97
N ALA A 47 7.04 -19.60 3.51
CA ALA A 47 6.31 -18.36 3.40
C ALA A 47 5.19 -18.42 2.35
N ASP A 48 5.34 -19.21 1.29
CA ASP A 48 4.35 -19.31 0.22
C ASP A 48 3.16 -20.16 0.65
N SER A 49 3.39 -21.23 1.41
CA SER A 49 2.35 -21.99 2.10
C SER A 49 1.51 -21.11 3.04
N ILE A 50 2.15 -20.20 3.79
CA ILE A 50 1.43 -19.24 4.64
C ILE A 50 0.60 -18.25 3.81
N LYS A 51 1.18 -17.66 2.76
CA LYS A 51 0.45 -16.77 1.84
C LYS A 51 -0.74 -17.49 1.22
N ASN A 52 -0.55 -18.73 0.76
CA ASN A 52 -1.60 -19.55 0.17
C ASN A 52 -2.70 -19.88 1.17
N LYS A 53 -2.35 -20.18 2.43
CA LYS A 53 -3.33 -20.41 3.48
C LYS A 53 -4.16 -19.15 3.76
N LEU A 54 -3.52 -17.98 3.86
CA LEU A 54 -4.23 -16.71 4.02
C LEU A 54 -5.17 -16.40 2.85
N ARG A 55 -4.74 -16.65 1.60
CA ARG A 55 -5.59 -16.52 0.42
C ARG A 55 -6.83 -17.42 0.52
N LYS A 56 -6.65 -18.70 0.85
CA LYS A 56 -7.76 -19.65 1.02
C LYS A 56 -8.73 -19.22 2.11
N LEU A 57 -8.23 -18.77 3.27
CA LEU A 57 -9.04 -18.27 4.37
C LEU A 57 -9.87 -17.03 3.97
N ARG A 58 -9.29 -16.13 3.16
CA ARG A 58 -10.03 -14.97 2.63
C ARG A 58 -11.15 -15.42 1.70
N THR A 59 -10.88 -16.36 0.79
CA THR A 59 -11.91 -16.89 -0.12
C THR A 59 -13.04 -17.58 0.65
N GLU A 60 -12.70 -18.43 1.62
CA GLU A 60 -13.66 -19.09 2.51
C GLU A 60 -14.55 -18.08 3.25
N PHE A 61 -13.94 -17.04 3.83
CA PHE A 61 -14.69 -15.96 4.48
C PHE A 61 -15.65 -15.25 3.51
N MET A 62 -15.20 -14.95 2.29
CA MET A 62 -16.05 -14.29 1.28
C MET A 62 -17.21 -15.19 0.81
N VAL A 63 -16.99 -16.51 0.71
CA VAL A 63 -18.06 -17.47 0.41
C VAL A 63 -19.09 -17.48 1.54
N ILE A 64 -18.66 -17.56 2.80
CA ILE A 64 -19.55 -17.53 3.97
C ILE A 64 -20.36 -16.22 4.01
N GLN A 65 -19.74 -15.08 3.72
CA GLN A 65 -20.45 -13.80 3.71
C GLN A 65 -21.49 -13.73 2.58
N ARG A 66 -21.16 -14.27 1.39
CA ARG A 66 -22.08 -14.29 0.26
C ARG A 66 -23.27 -15.22 0.51
N THR A 67 -23.05 -16.39 1.10
CA THR A 67 -24.14 -17.31 1.45
C THR A 67 -25.01 -16.74 2.57
N MET A 68 -24.42 -16.07 3.56
CA MET A 68 -25.19 -15.37 4.60
C MET A 68 -26.03 -14.20 4.07
N ALA A 69 -25.58 -13.52 3.01
CA ALA A 69 -26.32 -12.43 2.37
C ALA A 69 -27.46 -12.93 1.46
N ARG A 70 -27.49 -14.22 1.12
CA ARG A 70 -28.55 -14.82 0.31
C ARG A 70 -29.76 -15.10 1.17
N THR A 71 -30.71 -14.14 1.18
CA THR A 71 -32.00 -14.28 1.87
C THR A 71 -32.93 -15.19 1.05
N GLY A 72 -32.79 -16.50 1.25
CA GLY A 72 -33.66 -17.56 0.73
C GLY A 72 -33.52 -18.79 1.63
N ASN A 73 -34.52 -19.68 1.68
CA ASN A 73 -34.56 -20.88 2.55
C ASN A 73 -33.38 -21.84 2.28
N GLU A 74 -32.21 -21.52 2.83
CA GLU A 74 -31.00 -22.30 2.68
C GLU A 74 -30.52 -22.81 4.03
N GLU A 75 -29.85 -23.97 3.97
CA GLU A 75 -29.28 -24.62 5.14
C GLU A 75 -28.41 -23.65 5.96
N PRO A 76 -28.41 -23.77 7.29
CA PRO A 76 -27.59 -22.94 8.15
C PRO A 76 -26.15 -22.96 7.69
N VAL A 77 -25.60 -21.78 7.32
CA VAL A 77 -24.21 -21.66 6.88
C VAL A 77 -23.29 -22.22 7.95
N SER A 78 -22.66 -23.37 7.67
CA SER A 78 -21.74 -24.02 8.60
C SER A 78 -20.51 -23.15 8.80
N ARG A 79 -20.38 -22.59 10.00
CA ARG A 79 -19.27 -21.70 10.36
C ARG A 79 -18.15 -22.52 10.98
N PRO A 80 -16.91 -22.42 10.47
CA PRO A 80 -15.76 -23.01 11.13
C PRO A 80 -15.58 -22.44 12.54
N SER A 81 -14.95 -23.21 13.43
CA SER A 81 -14.68 -22.78 14.81
C SER A 81 -13.85 -21.48 14.91
N TYR A 82 -13.01 -21.20 13.92
CA TYR A 82 -12.21 -19.97 13.80
C TYR A 82 -12.93 -18.81 13.11
N TYR A 83 -14.23 -18.93 12.80
CA TYR A 83 -14.97 -17.89 12.08
C TYR A 83 -14.99 -16.54 12.82
N GLY A 84 -15.07 -16.55 14.16
CA GLY A 84 -14.99 -15.31 14.96
C GLY A 84 -13.67 -14.55 14.75
N ASP A 85 -12.56 -15.29 14.64
CA ASP A 85 -11.24 -14.72 14.35
C ASP A 85 -11.19 -14.14 12.93
N MET A 86 -11.82 -14.81 11.96
CA MET A 86 -11.95 -14.30 10.59
C MET A 86 -12.75 -13.01 10.53
N VAL A 87 -13.87 -12.91 11.26
CA VAL A 87 -14.66 -11.69 11.35
C VAL A 87 -13.80 -10.56 11.92
N THR A 88 -13.10 -10.81 13.03
CA THR A 88 -12.23 -9.81 13.64
C THR A 88 -11.11 -9.35 12.70
N ALA A 89 -10.51 -10.29 11.96
CA ALA A 89 -9.44 -10.00 11.01
C ALA A 89 -9.92 -9.28 9.74
N TYR A 90 -11.09 -9.64 9.20
CA TYR A 90 -11.55 -9.22 7.88
C TYR A 90 -12.72 -8.22 7.87
N ALA A 91 -13.47 -8.02 8.95
CA ALA A 91 -14.65 -7.15 8.98
C ALA A 91 -14.33 -5.70 8.61
N GLY A 92 -13.16 -5.19 9.03
CA GLY A 92 -12.69 -3.84 8.68
C GLY A 92 -12.10 -3.71 7.27
N LEU A 93 -11.98 -4.80 6.52
CA LEU A 93 -11.49 -4.80 5.12
C LEU A 93 -12.64 -4.83 4.09
N HIS A 94 -13.90 -4.83 4.54
CA HIS A 94 -15.06 -4.76 3.66
C HIS A 94 -15.07 -3.43 2.89
N GLY A 95 -15.16 -3.49 1.56
CA GLY A 95 -15.11 -2.31 0.67
C GLY A 95 -13.75 -2.02 0.03
N LEU A 96 -12.67 -2.67 0.49
CA LEU A 96 -11.37 -2.66 -0.20
C LEU A 96 -11.36 -3.75 -1.30
N GLY A 97 -12.24 -3.63 -2.29
CA GLY A 97 -12.27 -4.54 -3.44
C GLY A 97 -10.90 -4.61 -4.10
N ASN A 98 -10.38 -5.81 -4.40
CA ASN A 98 -9.08 -6.10 -5.06
C ASN A 98 -7.91 -5.12 -4.81
N ILE A 99 -7.87 -4.41 -3.67
CA ILE A 99 -6.70 -3.63 -3.28
C ILE A 99 -5.77 -4.66 -2.65
N GLU A 100 -5.04 -5.28 -3.55
CA GLU A 100 -3.93 -6.21 -3.37
C GLU A 100 -2.93 -5.60 -2.38
N PHE A 101 -3.17 -5.76 -1.09
CA PHE A 101 -2.14 -5.59 -0.08
C PHE A 101 -1.13 -6.74 -0.24
N GLY A 102 -0.12 -6.54 -1.09
CA GLY A 102 1.02 -7.44 -1.25
C GLY A 102 0.70 -8.80 -1.87
N LEU A 103 -0.35 -8.90 -2.68
CA LEU A 103 -0.66 -10.08 -3.49
C LEU A 103 -0.27 -9.78 -4.93
N GLU A 104 0.94 -10.16 -5.34
CA GLU A 104 1.30 -10.11 -6.76
C GLU A 104 0.28 -10.92 -7.57
N ARG A 105 -0.21 -10.30 -8.64
CA ARG A 105 -1.12 -10.89 -9.62
C ARG A 105 -0.43 -12.01 -10.36
N THR A 106 -0.64 -13.24 -9.93
CA THR A 106 -0.53 -14.38 -10.85
C THR A 106 -1.93 -14.66 -11.41
N PRO A 107 -2.11 -14.60 -12.74
CA PRO A 107 -3.36 -15.04 -13.34
C PRO A 107 -3.51 -16.53 -13.02
N LEU A 108 -4.67 -16.89 -12.47
CA LEU A 108 -5.05 -18.28 -12.31
C LEU A 108 -5.09 -18.87 -13.73
N SER A 109 -4.15 -19.76 -14.03
CA SER A 109 -4.29 -20.70 -15.13
C SER A 109 -5.54 -21.51 -14.83
N GLU A 110 -6.54 -21.31 -15.67
CA GLU A 110 -7.72 -22.12 -15.80
C GLU A 110 -7.30 -23.58 -16.03
N GLY A 111 -7.89 -24.50 -15.28
CA GLY A 111 -7.58 -25.91 -15.39
C GLY A 111 -7.76 -26.67 -14.09
N VAL A 112 -9.02 -26.83 -13.66
CA VAL A 112 -9.53 -28.10 -13.12
C VAL A 112 -11.00 -28.18 -13.49
N ASP A 113 -11.27 -28.92 -14.55
CA ASP A 113 -12.57 -29.51 -14.85
C ASP A 113 -12.98 -30.48 -13.75
N GLU A 114 -14.30 -30.73 -13.71
CA GLU A 114 -14.94 -31.93 -13.17
C GLU A 114 -15.17 -31.94 -11.66
N ILE A 115 -16.40 -31.58 -11.27
CA ILE A 115 -17.31 -32.50 -10.57
C ILE A 115 -18.76 -31.99 -10.73
N THR A 116 -19.60 -32.91 -11.18
CA THR A 116 -21.08 -32.96 -11.18
C THR A 116 -21.86 -32.10 -12.17
N ARG A 117 -22.13 -32.81 -13.28
CA ARG A 117 -23.30 -32.79 -14.16
C ARG A 117 -24.64 -32.90 -13.39
N ASP A 118 -25.69 -32.50 -14.10
CA ASP A 118 -27.12 -32.82 -13.93
C ASP A 118 -27.96 -31.81 -13.14
N LEU A 119 -28.65 -30.93 -13.88
CA LEU A 119 -30.12 -30.77 -13.84
C LEU A 119 -30.55 -29.96 -15.07
N GLU A 120 -31.17 -30.64 -16.02
CA GLU A 120 -31.88 -30.07 -17.17
C GLU A 120 -33.12 -29.30 -16.71
N ALA A 121 -33.35 -28.12 -17.30
CA ALA A 121 -34.68 -27.59 -17.55
C ALA A 121 -34.59 -26.57 -18.69
N GLU A 122 -35.06 -27.00 -19.86
CA GLU A 122 -35.46 -26.18 -20.99
C GLU A 122 -36.43 -25.08 -20.54
N ASP A 123 -36.23 -23.83 -21.00
CA ASP A 123 -37.33 -23.05 -21.58
C ASP A 123 -36.77 -21.92 -22.45
N GLU A 124 -37.09 -21.98 -23.75
CA GLU A 124 -36.87 -20.90 -24.70
C GLU A 124 -38.06 -19.91 -24.68
N ARG A 125 -37.72 -18.62 -24.78
CA ARG A 125 -38.42 -17.53 -25.52
C ARG A 125 -39.01 -16.33 -24.74
N ASP A 126 -38.41 -15.20 -25.10
CA ASP A 126 -38.97 -13.88 -25.45
C ASP A 126 -39.75 -13.04 -24.43
N SER A 127 -39.13 -11.93 -24.01
CA SER A 127 -39.75 -10.59 -24.07
C SER A 127 -38.73 -9.46 -23.90
N GLU A 128 -38.60 -8.68 -24.97
CA GLU A 128 -37.99 -7.35 -25.05
C GLU A 128 -38.92 -6.31 -24.39
N VAL A 129 -38.49 -5.63 -23.31
CA VAL A 129 -39.03 -4.30 -22.94
C VAL A 129 -37.96 -3.45 -22.23
N ASP A 130 -37.31 -2.60 -23.02
CA ASP A 130 -37.04 -1.16 -22.80
C ASP A 130 -36.54 -0.66 -21.42
N ALA A 131 -35.23 -0.41 -21.28
CA ALA A 131 -34.67 0.55 -20.30
C ALA A 131 -33.20 0.93 -20.58
N ILE A 132 -32.95 1.98 -21.37
CA ILE A 132 -31.68 2.76 -21.31
C ILE A 132 -32.07 4.25 -21.41
N PRO A 133 -31.63 5.15 -20.50
CA PRO A 133 -30.25 5.64 -20.58
C PRO A 133 -29.60 6.09 -19.26
N ALA A 134 -29.13 5.14 -18.44
CA ALA A 134 -28.09 5.42 -17.44
C ALA A 134 -26.66 5.38 -18.04
N MET A 135 -26.47 4.60 -19.11
CA MET A 135 -25.16 4.32 -19.70
C MET A 135 -24.59 5.50 -20.51
N SER A 136 -25.44 6.33 -21.12
CA SER A 136 -25.01 7.51 -21.88
C SER A 136 -24.40 8.61 -20.99
N ARG A 137 -24.89 8.76 -19.74
CA ARG A 137 -24.37 9.74 -18.78
C ARG A 137 -23.00 9.34 -18.21
N ALA A 138 -22.78 8.04 -18.01
CA ALA A 138 -21.49 7.49 -17.59
C ALA A 138 -20.42 7.62 -18.68
N ASN A 139 -20.79 7.34 -19.94
CA ASN A 139 -19.88 7.50 -21.07
C ASN A 139 -19.50 8.97 -21.31
N LYS A 140 -20.43 9.92 -21.11
CA LYS A 140 -20.16 11.35 -21.25
C LYS A 140 -19.19 11.87 -20.18
N ARG A 141 -19.33 11.42 -18.92
CA ARG A 141 -18.38 11.77 -17.83
C ARG A 141 -17.00 11.13 -18.02
N LYS A 142 -16.92 9.91 -18.55
CA LYS A 142 -15.63 9.28 -18.90
C LYS A 142 -14.89 10.04 -20.00
N ALA A 143 -15.59 10.46 -21.06
CA ALA A 143 -14.99 11.21 -22.16
C ALA A 143 -14.50 12.61 -21.74
N GLU A 144 -15.20 13.25 -20.82
CA GLU A 144 -14.82 14.56 -20.26
C GLU A 144 -13.58 14.45 -19.36
N VAL A 145 -13.49 13.40 -18.53
CA VAL A 145 -12.31 13.12 -17.70
C VAL A 145 -11.08 12.76 -18.54
N ASP A 146 -11.24 11.95 -19.59
CA ASP A 146 -10.12 11.58 -20.47
C ASP A 146 -9.60 12.77 -21.29
N SER A 147 -10.48 13.71 -21.67
CA SER A 147 -10.07 14.93 -22.37
C SER A 147 -9.32 15.90 -21.44
N GLU A 148 -9.72 16.01 -20.17
CA GLU A 148 -9.00 16.80 -19.15
C GLU A 148 -7.64 16.17 -18.77
N ILE A 149 -7.55 14.85 -18.64
CA ILE A 149 -6.28 14.13 -18.42
C ILE A 149 -5.31 14.35 -19.59
N SER A 150 -5.83 14.34 -20.82
CA SER A 150 -5.03 14.60 -22.02
C SER A 150 -4.54 16.04 -22.07
N ARG A 151 -5.34 17.02 -21.62
CA ARG A 151 -4.94 18.43 -21.49
C ARG A 151 -3.83 18.63 -20.46
N GLN A 152 -3.93 18.00 -19.28
CA GLN A 152 -2.89 18.07 -18.25
C GLN A 152 -1.57 17.41 -18.68
N ARG A 153 -1.64 16.32 -19.46
CA ARG A 153 -0.44 15.66 -20.01
C ARG A 153 0.26 16.49 -21.09
N GLN A 154 -0.47 17.33 -21.83
CA GLN A 154 0.13 18.24 -22.81
C GLN A 154 0.89 19.41 -22.15
N GLY A 155 0.55 19.81 -20.92
CA GLY A 155 1.28 20.83 -20.15
C GLY A 155 2.64 20.37 -19.61
N ARG A 156 2.95 19.06 -19.64
CA ARG A 156 4.25 18.49 -19.21
C ARG A 156 5.21 18.24 -20.37
N LYS A 157 5.18 19.07 -21.41
CA LYS A 157 6.07 18.95 -22.59
C LYS A 157 7.38 19.74 -22.49
N ASN A 158 7.80 20.14 -21.29
CA ASN A 158 9.09 20.81 -21.11
C ASN A 158 10.07 19.87 -20.40
N ALA A 159 10.98 19.33 -21.22
CA ALA A 159 12.22 18.61 -20.95
C ALA A 159 12.15 17.41 -19.99
N PRO A 160 12.69 16.23 -20.36
CA PRO A 160 13.00 15.21 -19.37
C PRO A 160 14.01 15.85 -18.41
N ALA A 161 13.57 16.21 -17.21
CA ALA A 161 14.48 16.51 -16.12
C ALA A 161 15.32 15.25 -15.96
N ASP A 162 16.58 15.35 -16.37
CA ASP A 162 17.49 14.24 -16.53
C ASP A 162 17.87 13.75 -15.13
N ILE A 163 17.01 12.88 -14.57
CA ILE A 163 17.15 12.31 -13.22
C ILE A 163 18.52 11.63 -13.09
N SER A 164 19.03 11.04 -14.18
CA SER A 164 20.39 10.51 -14.29
C SER A 164 21.45 11.57 -14.00
N LEU A 165 21.33 12.74 -14.64
CA LEU A 165 22.23 13.89 -14.44
C LEU A 165 22.11 14.48 -13.02
N GLY A 166 20.91 14.47 -12.44
CA GLY A 166 20.68 14.85 -11.05
C GLY A 166 21.35 13.88 -10.06
N LEU A 167 21.27 12.58 -10.33
CA LEU A 167 21.86 11.53 -9.50
C LEU A 167 23.39 11.51 -9.61
N GLU A 168 23.93 11.75 -10.81
CA GLU A 168 25.37 11.88 -11.04
C GLU A 168 25.95 13.10 -10.33
N LYS A 169 25.29 14.26 -10.44
CA LYS A 169 25.68 15.46 -9.68
C LYS A 169 25.65 15.20 -8.18
N PHE A 170 24.60 14.54 -7.68
CA PHE A 170 24.50 14.17 -6.27
C PHE A 170 25.64 13.25 -5.82
N GLY A 171 25.91 12.17 -6.58
CA GLY A 171 27.00 11.23 -6.29
C GLY A 171 28.37 11.92 -6.27
N ASN A 172 28.64 12.80 -7.23
CA ASN A 172 29.88 13.58 -7.29
C ASN A 172 30.01 14.54 -6.10
N THR A 173 28.94 15.25 -5.73
CA THR A 173 28.95 16.13 -4.55
C THR A 173 29.12 15.36 -3.24
N LEU A 174 28.50 14.19 -3.11
CA LEU A 174 28.61 13.35 -1.93
C LEU A 174 30.01 12.74 -1.81
N GLY A 175 30.57 12.25 -2.92
CA GLY A 175 31.94 11.73 -2.97
C GLY A 175 32.97 12.80 -2.59
N ALA A 176 32.83 14.01 -3.13
CA ALA A 176 33.69 15.14 -2.76
C ALA A 176 33.56 15.51 -1.27
N ALA A 177 32.34 15.51 -0.73
CA ALA A 177 32.10 15.79 0.69
C ALA A 177 32.72 14.72 1.62
N ILE A 178 32.66 13.44 1.24
CA ILE A 178 33.29 12.34 1.99
C ILE A 178 34.81 12.47 1.96
N ILE A 179 35.40 12.78 0.81
CA ILE A 179 36.85 12.99 0.67
C ILE A 179 37.30 14.20 1.48
N GLN A 180 36.56 15.32 1.44
CA GLN A 180 36.85 16.50 2.26
C GLN A 180 36.76 16.17 3.77
N ALA A 181 35.73 15.44 4.20
CA ALA A 181 35.58 15.02 5.60
C ALA A 181 36.69 14.05 6.06
N ALA A 182 37.16 13.17 5.18
CA ALA A 182 38.29 12.29 5.45
C ALA A 182 39.61 13.08 5.58
N ASN A 183 39.81 14.11 4.75
CA ASN A 183 41.00 14.95 4.78
C ASN A 183 41.07 15.84 6.05
N VAL A 184 39.92 16.17 6.64
CA VAL A 184 39.83 16.83 7.96
C VAL A 184 40.27 15.89 9.10
N ARG A 185 40.13 14.56 8.94
CA ARG A 185 40.47 13.57 9.97
C ARG A 185 41.96 13.20 9.99
N SER A 186 42.73 13.52 8.96
CA SER A 186 44.13 13.10 8.79
C SER A 186 45.18 14.18 9.04
N ILE A 187 44.85 15.31 9.66
CA ILE A 187 45.86 16.30 10.09
C ILE A 187 46.19 16.06 11.57
N PRO A 188 47.37 15.51 11.91
CA PRO A 188 47.89 15.62 13.26
C PRO A 188 48.52 17.01 13.41
N THR A 189 48.02 17.84 14.32
CA THR A 189 48.74 18.91 15.03
C THR A 189 47.69 19.75 15.80
N SER A 190 47.76 19.78 17.13
CA SER A 190 48.49 20.82 17.86
C SER A 190 47.98 22.23 17.51
N GLY A 191 47.23 22.83 18.45
CA GLY A 191 46.93 24.27 18.47
C GLY A 191 45.45 24.57 18.30
N ALA A 192 44.82 25.06 19.36
CA ALA A 192 43.48 25.65 19.32
C ALA A 192 43.49 26.91 18.45
N PRO A 193 42.71 26.93 17.35
CA PRO A 193 41.73 28.02 17.17
C PRO A 193 40.40 27.61 16.50
N ASP A 194 39.99 26.34 16.50
CA ASP A 194 38.86 25.88 15.65
C ASP A 194 37.48 25.78 16.35
N MET A 195 37.39 25.88 17.69
CA MET A 195 36.09 25.84 18.38
C MET A 195 35.21 27.06 18.09
N ILE A 196 35.80 28.24 17.90
CA ILE A 196 35.03 29.48 17.64
C ILE A 196 34.42 29.44 16.24
N ALA A 197 35.14 28.93 15.24
CA ALA A 197 34.63 28.74 13.89
C ALA A 197 33.49 27.70 13.85
N GLN A 198 33.64 26.60 14.59
CA GLN A 198 32.60 25.59 14.73
C GLN A 198 31.36 26.12 15.45
N MET A 199 31.51 26.92 16.53
CA MET A 199 30.38 27.56 17.21
C MET A 199 29.69 28.61 16.34
N SER A 200 30.45 29.41 15.58
CA SER A 200 29.89 30.40 14.65
C SER A 200 29.04 29.74 13.57
N LYS A 201 29.52 28.61 13.01
CA LYS A 201 28.78 27.84 12.02
C LYS A 201 27.51 27.19 12.59
N LEU A 202 27.56 26.75 13.85
CA LEU A 202 26.39 26.21 14.54
C LEU A 202 25.33 27.29 14.80
N LEU A 203 25.75 28.51 15.16
CA LEU A 203 24.87 29.65 15.35
C LEU A 203 24.17 30.04 14.03
N GLU A 204 24.93 30.11 12.93
CA GLU A 204 24.40 30.39 11.60
C GLU A 204 23.36 29.35 11.15
N VAL A 205 23.62 28.06 11.40
CA VAL A 205 22.66 26.98 11.11
C VAL A 205 21.40 27.12 11.97
N ALA A 206 21.54 27.50 13.23
CA ALA A 206 20.40 27.71 14.12
C ALA A 206 19.53 28.90 13.65
N GLU A 207 20.16 30.00 13.24
CA GLU A 207 19.47 31.18 12.71
C GLU A 207 18.74 30.87 11.39
N ASN A 208 19.40 30.17 10.47
CA ASN A 208 18.79 29.75 9.21
C ASN A 208 17.62 28.77 9.43
N THR A 209 17.75 27.86 10.40
CA THR A 209 16.67 26.92 10.75
C THR A 209 15.48 27.67 11.34
N LYS A 210 15.72 28.65 12.21
CA LYS A 210 14.67 29.50 12.78
C LYS A 210 13.92 30.27 11.69
N ALA A 211 14.64 30.94 10.78
CA ALA A 211 14.04 31.66 9.67
C ALA A 211 13.20 30.75 8.74
N SER A 212 13.66 29.51 8.52
CA SER A 212 12.92 28.51 7.74
C SER A 212 11.62 28.08 8.42
N ILE A 213 11.65 27.88 9.74
CA ILE A 213 10.46 27.56 10.54
C ILE A 213 9.46 28.73 10.52
N ASP A 214 9.94 29.96 10.69
CA ASP A 214 9.09 31.15 10.69
C ASP A 214 8.40 31.35 9.33
N SER A 215 9.12 31.13 8.22
CA SER A 215 8.56 31.14 6.86
C SER A 215 7.50 30.04 6.65
N SER A 216 7.76 28.82 7.13
CA SER A 216 6.79 27.72 7.09
C SER A 216 5.52 28.06 7.88
N ASN A 217 5.67 28.66 9.05
CA ASN A 217 4.54 29.09 9.88
C ASN A 217 3.72 30.18 9.19
N GLU A 218 4.36 31.13 8.50
CA GLU A 218 3.65 32.16 7.72
C GLU A 218 2.79 31.54 6.60
N VAL A 219 3.32 30.54 5.90
CA VAL A 219 2.57 29.80 4.87
C VAL A 219 1.38 29.05 5.50
N GLN A 220 1.58 28.40 6.64
CA GLN A 220 0.51 27.70 7.35
C GLN A 220 -0.59 28.66 7.81
N MET A 221 -0.23 29.85 8.31
CA MET A 221 -1.19 30.89 8.70
C MET A 221 -2.00 31.40 7.50
N LYS A 222 -1.35 31.63 6.35
CA LYS A 222 -2.06 32.03 5.11
C LYS A 222 -3.00 30.94 4.60
N LEU A 223 -2.60 29.67 4.71
CA LEU A 223 -3.42 28.54 4.33
C LEU A 223 -4.64 28.40 5.26
N LEU A 224 -4.43 28.56 6.57
CA LEU A 224 -5.51 28.55 7.56
C LEU A 224 -6.52 29.67 7.29
N ALA A 225 -6.05 30.91 7.10
CA ALA A 225 -6.90 32.04 6.77
C ALA A 225 -7.67 31.84 5.45
N PHE A 226 -7.05 31.21 4.44
CA PHE A 226 -7.72 30.87 3.19
C PHE A 226 -8.86 29.85 3.42
N LEU A 227 -8.62 28.82 4.24
CA LEU A 227 -9.65 27.83 4.57
C LEU A 227 -10.80 28.45 5.36
N GLU A 228 -10.51 29.31 6.35
CA GLU A 228 -11.52 30.05 7.10
C GLU A 228 -12.32 31.02 6.23
N SER A 229 -11.76 31.54 5.14
CA SER A 229 -12.50 32.40 4.20
C SER A 229 -13.43 31.64 3.25
N LYS A 230 -13.25 30.32 3.12
CA LYS A 230 -13.93 29.46 2.15
C LYS A 230 -15.08 28.63 2.75
N PHE A 231 -15.13 28.51 4.07
CA PHE A 231 -16.17 27.82 4.84
C PHE A 231 -16.84 28.78 5.81
#